data_AF-A0A953X1C2-F1
#
_entry.id   AF-A0A953X1C2-F1
#
_cell.length_a   1.000
_cell.length_b   1.000
_cell.length_c   1.000
_cell.angle_alpha   90.00
_cell.angle_beta   90.00
_cell.angle_gamma   90.00
#
_symmetry.space_group_name_H-M   'P 1'
#
loop_
_entity.id
_entity.type
_entity.pdbx_description
1 polymer ?
#
loop_
_entity_poly.entity_id
_entity_poly.type
_entity_poly.pdbx_seq_one_letter_code
_entity_poly.pdbx_strand_id
1 'polypeptide(L)' 'ETLPGWKGSTAGARSWVDLPAEAVKYVRRLEELVGKPCALVSTSPEREDVILMQDPFEV' A
#
# COMPACT_ATOMS: atom_id res chain seq x y z
N GLU A 1 5.82 17.83 3.58
CA GLU A 1 6.92 17.12 4.28
C GLU A 1 7.71 16.28 3.27
N THR A 2 8.85 15.72 3.67
CA THR A 2 9.67 14.86 2.80
C THR A 2 9.87 13.50 3.46
N LEU A 3 9.65 12.43 2.69
CA LEU A 3 9.83 11.04 3.13
C LEU A 3 10.95 10.40 2.31
N PRO A 4 11.74 9.49 2.90
CA PRO A 4 12.72 8.72 2.14
C PRO A 4 12.01 7.85 1.09
N GLY A 5 12.59 7.77 -0.11
CA GLY A 5 12.17 6.77 -1.08
C GLY A 5 12.61 5.36 -0.67
N TRP A 6 12.11 4.36 -1.38
CA TRP A 6 12.54 2.97 -1.22
C TRP A 6 13.39 2.49 -2.40
N LYS A 7 14.17 1.44 -2.14
CA LYS A 7 14.84 0.63 -3.16
C LYS A 7 14.19 -0.75 -3.17
N GLY A 8 14.24 -1.41 -4.34
CA GLY A 8 13.55 -2.69 -4.55
C GLY A 8 12.16 -2.51 -5.17
N SER A 9 11.64 -3.61 -5.69
CA SER A 9 10.34 -3.62 -6.38
C SER A 9 9.19 -3.69 -5.38
N THR A 10 8.08 -3.02 -5.71
CA THR A 10 6.77 -3.27 -5.09
C THR A 10 5.92 -4.20 -5.95
N ALA A 11 6.28 -4.41 -7.22
CA ALA A 11 5.48 -5.16 -8.17
C ALA A 11 5.29 -6.61 -7.75
N GLY A 12 4.04 -7.07 -7.73
CA GLY A 12 3.68 -8.43 -7.33
C GLY A 12 3.50 -8.62 -5.82
N ALA A 13 3.66 -7.56 -5.00
CA ALA A 13 3.42 -7.66 -3.57
C ALA A 13 1.93 -7.87 -3.28
N ARG A 14 1.64 -8.85 -2.41
CA ARG A 14 0.28 -9.26 -2.01
C ARG A 14 0.02 -9.06 -0.52
N SER A 15 1.02 -8.63 0.24
CA SER A 15 0.92 -8.27 1.63
C SER A 15 1.89 -7.13 1.98
N TRP A 16 1.68 -6.46 3.13
CA TRP A 16 2.60 -5.40 3.59
C TRP A 16 4.03 -5.88 3.83
N VAL A 17 4.20 -7.15 4.22
CA VAL A 17 5.53 -7.69 4.52
C VAL A 17 6.36 -7.88 3.25
N ASP A 18 5.72 -7.91 2.09
CA ASP A 18 6.39 -7.98 0.79
C ASP A 18 6.84 -6.60 0.31
N LEU A 19 6.33 -5.52 0.90
CA LEU A 19 6.67 -4.16 0.53
C LEU A 19 7.92 -3.66 1.26
N PRO A 20 8.76 -2.83 0.60
CA PRO A 20 9.80 -2.09 1.28
C PRO A 20 9.24 -1.25 2.43
N ALA A 21 9.92 -1.25 3.58
CA ALA A 21 9.43 -0.57 4.79
C ALA A 21 9.09 0.92 4.57
N GLU A 22 9.87 1.63 3.74
CA GLU A 22 9.60 3.04 3.43
C GLU A 22 8.35 3.23 2.54
N ALA A 23 8.02 2.26 1.68
CA ALA A 23 6.76 2.27 0.92
C ALA A 23 5.55 2.11 1.85
N VAL A 24 5.65 1.21 2.83
CA VAL A 24 4.60 1.03 3.85
C VAL A 24 4.39 2.32 4.64
N LYS A 25 5.47 2.94 5.13
CA LYS A 25 5.40 4.22 5.84
C LYS A 25 4.78 5.33 4.99
N TYR A 26 5.11 5.38 3.71
CA TYR A 26 4.53 6.35 2.79
C TYR A 26 3.01 6.20 2.69
N VAL A 27 2.50 4.97 2.52
CA VAL A 27 1.05 4.73 2.46
C VAL A 27 0.38 5.11 3.78
N ARG A 28 0.95 4.72 4.93
CA ARG A 28 0.41 5.12 6.24
C ARG A 28 0.36 6.63 6.42
N ARG A 29 1.36 7.34 5.91
CA ARG A 29 1.36 8.80 5.97
C ARG A 29 0.26 9.43 5.10
N LEU A 30 -0.03 8.85 3.95
CA LEU A 30 -1.18 9.26 3.14
C LEU A 30 -2.51 9.04 3.89
N GLU A 31 -2.68 7.90 4.57
CA GLU A 31 -3.87 7.65 5.39
C GLU A 31 -4.06 8.71 6.48
N GLU A 32 -2.99 9.10 7.18
CA GLU A 32 -3.02 10.15 8.20
C GLU A 32 -3.41 11.52 7.63
N LEU A 33 -2.86 11.90 6.46
CA LEU A 33 -3.13 13.17 5.82
C LEU A 33 -4.55 13.26 5.26
N VAL A 34 -5.04 12.15 4.69
CA VAL A 34 -6.40 12.05 4.14
C VAL A 34 -7.43 11.84 5.26
N GLY A 35 -7.03 11.30 6.40
CA GLY A 35 -7.91 10.96 7.51
C GLY A 35 -8.80 9.74 7.23
N LYS A 36 -8.36 8.86 6.32
CA LYS A 36 -9.08 7.64 5.92
C LYS A 36 -8.10 6.50 5.63
N PRO A 37 -8.44 5.24 5.96
CA PRO A 37 -7.63 4.09 5.60
C PRO A 37 -7.66 3.85 4.08
N CYS A 38 -6.56 3.35 3.54
CA CYS A 38 -6.51 2.82 2.19
C CYS A 38 -7.21 1.47 2.17
N ALA A 39 -8.23 1.32 1.32
CA ALA A 39 -8.92 0.03 1.17
C ALA A 39 -8.07 -0.99 0.39
N LEU A 40 -7.37 -0.53 -0.65
CA LEU A 40 -6.59 -1.37 -1.56
C LEU A 40 -5.27 -0.68 -1.97
N VAL A 41 -4.22 -1.48 -2.19
CA VAL A 41 -2.98 -1.04 -2.84
C VAL A 41 -2.68 -1.96 -4.02
N SER A 42 -2.84 -1.46 -5.25
CA SER A 42 -2.45 -2.19 -6.47
C SER A 42 -0.95 -2.04 -6.70
N THR A 43 -0.28 -3.16 -6.92
CA THR A 43 1.18 -3.19 -7.03
C THR A 43 1.66 -3.56 -8.43
N SER A 44 0.79 -4.11 -9.27
CA SER A 44 1.05 -4.41 -10.68
C SER A 44 -0.24 -4.35 -11.52
N PRO A 45 -0.15 -4.50 -12.87
CA PRO A 45 -1.33 -4.61 -13.73
C PRO A 45 -2.17 -5.89 -13.50
N GLU A 46 -1.59 -6.92 -12.87
CA GLU A 46 -2.28 -8.19 -12.64
C GLU A 46 -3.35 -8.07 -11.55
N ARG A 47 -4.49 -8.74 -11.76
CA ARG A 47 -5.66 -8.64 -10.86
C ARG A 47 -5.36 -9.07 -9.43
N GLU A 48 -4.47 -10.03 -9.27
CA GLU A 48 -4.14 -10.67 -7.99
C GLU A 48 -3.07 -9.91 -7.21
N ASP A 49 -2.39 -8.96 -7.86
CA ASP A 49 -1.29 -8.19 -7.28
C ASP A 49 -1.82 -6.94 -6.59
N VAL A 50 -2.72 -7.19 -5.64
CA VAL A 50 -3.41 -6.19 -4.85
C VAL A 50 -3.34 -6.59 -3.38
N ILE A 51 -2.95 -5.65 -2.53
CA ILE A 51 -3.03 -5.78 -1.08
C ILE A 51 -4.41 -5.26 -0.65
N LEU A 52 -5.28 -6.17 -0.20
CA LEU A 52 -6.61 -5.85 0.32
C LEU A 52 -6.53 -5.56 1.82
N MET A 53 -6.93 -4.36 2.21
CA MET A 53 -6.85 -3.87 3.60
C MET A 53 -8.19 -3.88 4.31
N GLN A 54 -9.18 -3.40 3.59
CA GLN A 54 -10.56 -3.36 4.00
C GLN A 54 -11.34 -3.69 2.74
N ASP A 55 -12.14 -4.73 2.79
CA ASP A 55 -13.03 -5.04 1.69
C ASP A 55 -14.06 -3.89 1.58
N PRO A 56 -14.10 -3.16 0.45
CA PRO A 56 -15.03 -2.05 0.28
C PRO A 56 -16.50 -2.49 0.24
N PHE A 57 -16.77 -3.79 0.16
CA PHE A 57 -18.11 -4.38 0.12
C PHE A 57 -18.48 -5.15 1.39
N GLU A 58 -17.56 -5.31 2.33
CA GLU A 58 -17.86 -5.89 3.64
C GLU A 58 -18.53 -4.84 4.53
N VAL A 59 -19.68 -5.21 5.11
CA VAL A 59 -20.61 -4.32 5.84
C VAL A 59 -20.34 -4.33 7.33
#